data_AF-A0A839IM19-F1
#
_entry.id   AF-A0A839IM19-F1
#
_cell.length_a   1.000
_cell.length_b   1.000
_cell.length_c   1.000
_cell.angle_alpha   90.00
_cell.angle_beta   90.00
_cell.angle_gamma   90.00
#
_symmetry.space_group_name_H-M   'P 1'
#
loop_
_entity.id
_entity.type
_entity.pdbx_description
1 polymer ?
#
loop_
_entity_poly.entity_id
_entity_poly.type
_entity_poly.pdbx_seq_one_letter_code
_entity_poly.pdbx_strand_id
1 'polypeptide(L)'
;MNLRKLINRTDEYLRTEERKRKEKRKYLKQVTRKLREHEKSLKAQLEDCSDSELKKRLNKEIMLAHAQRKKGVKLIKSLKKKKSKSKTEKN
;
A
#
# COMPACT_ATOMS: atom_id res chain seq x y z
N MET A 1 3.39 35.54 -21.66
CA MET A 1 3.77 34.16 -21.24
C MET A 1 3.40 33.21 -22.37
N ASN A 2 4.37 32.50 -22.96
CA ASN A 2 4.09 31.65 -24.13
C ASN A 2 3.34 30.38 -23.70
N LEU A 3 2.24 30.05 -24.38
CA LEU A 3 1.41 28.88 -24.11
C LEU A 3 2.22 27.58 -24.00
N ARG A 4 3.26 27.41 -24.83
CA ARG A 4 4.22 26.30 -24.77
C ARG A 4 4.95 26.17 -23.42
N LYS A 5 5.34 27.29 -22.79
CA LYS A 5 5.98 27.28 -21.46
C LYS A 5 4.99 26.84 -20.37
N LEU A 6 3.72 27.22 -20.52
CA LEU A 6 2.66 26.83 -19.60
C LEU A 6 2.36 25.32 -19.72
N ILE A 7 2.24 24.81 -20.95
CA ILE A 7 2.06 23.38 -21.24
C ILE A 7 3.22 22.56 -20.68
N ASN A 8 4.47 22.99 -20.89
CA ASN A 8 5.64 22.27 -20.36
C ASN A 8 5.66 22.25 -18.82
N ARG A 9 5.33 23.36 -18.14
CA ARG A 9 5.20 23.38 -16.68
C ARG A 9 4.08 22.46 -16.19
N THR A 10 2.96 22.40 -16.90
CA THR A 10 1.87 21.49 -16.57
C THR A 10 2.29 20.03 -16.75
N ASP A 11 2.99 19.69 -17.83
CA ASP A 11 3.49 18.32 -18.09
C ASP A 11 4.51 17.90 -17.02
N GLU A 12 5.42 18.80 -16.65
CA GLU A 12 6.44 18.56 -15.61
C GLU A 12 5.82 18.37 -14.22
N TYR A 13 4.80 19.17 -13.89
CA TYR A 13 4.02 19.00 -12.65
C TYR A 13 3.26 17.66 -12.63
N LEU A 14 2.62 17.30 -13.75
CA LEU A 14 1.92 16.02 -13.90
C LEU A 14 2.87 14.82 -13.80
N ARG A 15 4.07 14.89 -14.38
CA ARG A 15 5.12 13.87 -14.28
C ARG A 15 5.60 13.69 -12.84
N THR A 16 5.78 14.79 -12.12
CA THR A 16 6.21 14.78 -10.70
C THR A 16 5.19 14.06 -9.83
N GLU A 17 3.89 14.37 -10.02
CA GLU A 17 2.81 13.69 -9.31
C GLU A 17 2.71 12.20 -9.70
N GLU A 18 2.98 11.86 -10.96
CA GLU A 18 3.02 10.46 -11.39
C GLU A 18 4.17 9.68 -10.74
N ARG A 19 5.36 10.28 -10.64
CA ARG A 19 6.54 9.70 -9.97
C ARG A 19 6.26 9.46 -8.48
N LYS A 20 5.78 10.47 -7.75
CA LYS A 20 5.41 10.35 -6.34
C LYS A 20 4.38 9.25 -6.10
N ARG A 21 3.39 9.09 -7.00
CA ARG A 21 2.41 7.99 -6.92
C ARG A 21 3.04 6.62 -7.15
N LYS A 22 3.95 6.49 -8.11
CA LYS A 22 4.68 5.23 -8.39
C LYS A 22 5.54 4.81 -7.20
N GLU A 23 6.26 5.77 -6.59
CA GLU A 23 7.06 5.54 -5.38
C GLU A 23 6.22 5.14 -4.18
N LYS A 24 5.14 5.88 -3.89
CA LYS A 24 4.18 5.52 -2.83
C LYS A 24 3.65 4.10 -3.00
N ARG A 25 3.34 3.69 -4.24
CA ARG A 25 2.91 2.32 -4.53
C ARG A 25 4.03 1.30 -4.27
N LYS A 26 5.27 1.57 -4.72
CA LYS A 26 6.41 0.67 -4.47
C LYS A 26 6.62 0.45 -2.98
N TYR A 27 6.62 1.52 -2.20
CA TYR A 27 6.77 1.46 -0.74
C TYR A 27 5.63 0.67 -0.09
N LEU A 28 4.37 0.96 -0.43
CA LEU A 28 3.22 0.20 0.07
C LEU A 28 3.30 -1.29 -0.28
N LYS A 29 3.80 -1.64 -1.46
CA LYS A 29 3.99 -3.05 -1.86
C LYS A 29 5.08 -3.73 -1.02
N GLN A 30 6.17 -3.03 -0.72
CA GLN A 30 7.23 -3.55 0.15
C GLN A 30 6.73 -3.74 1.59
N VAL A 31 6.06 -2.75 2.16
CA VAL A 31 5.50 -2.83 3.53
C VAL A 31 4.47 -3.94 3.65
N THR A 32 3.55 -4.07 2.68
CA THR A 32 2.57 -5.18 2.67
C THR A 32 3.22 -6.55 2.49
N ARG A 33 4.36 -6.65 1.78
CA ARG A 33 5.14 -7.89 1.69
C ARG A 33 5.77 -8.25 3.03
N LYS A 34 6.44 -7.29 3.69
CA LYS A 34 7.02 -7.47 5.02
C LYS A 34 5.97 -7.88 6.06
N LEU A 35 4.80 -7.24 6.06
CA LEU A 35 3.69 -7.64 6.93
C LEU A 35 3.21 -9.07 6.67
N ARG A 36 3.22 -9.53 5.41
CA ARG A 36 2.86 -10.92 5.08
C ARG A 36 3.92 -11.92 5.55
N GLU A 37 5.20 -11.59 5.40
CA GLU A 37 6.32 -12.40 5.88
C GLU A 37 6.27 -12.50 7.42
N HIS A 38 6.00 -11.39 8.10
CA HIS A 38 5.85 -11.36 9.56
C HIS A 38 4.62 -12.15 10.03
N GLU A 39 3.48 -12.03 9.35
CA GLU A 39 2.28 -12.83 9.63
C GLU A 39 2.54 -14.33 9.49
N LYS A 40 3.33 -14.75 8.49
CA LYS A 40 3.74 -16.15 8.33
C LYS A 40 4.65 -16.62 9.46
N SER A 41 5.63 -15.81 9.84
CA SER A 41 6.54 -16.13 10.94
C SER A 41 5.78 -16.29 12.27
N LEU A 42 4.87 -15.37 12.57
CA LEU A 42 4.04 -15.44 13.78
C LEU A 42 3.11 -16.66 13.78
N LYS A 43 2.59 -17.06 12.61
CA LYS A 43 1.78 -18.28 12.48
C LYS A 43 2.60 -19.54 12.74
N ALA A 44 3.81 -19.63 12.18
CA ALA A 44 4.71 -20.75 12.44
C ALA A 44 5.07 -20.83 13.94
N GLN A 45 5.39 -19.68 14.56
CA GLN A 45 5.63 -19.62 16.01
C GLN A 45 4.41 -20.05 16.84
N LEU A 46 3.19 -19.78 16.36
CA LEU A 46 1.96 -20.18 17.05
C LEU A 46 1.71 -21.69 16.96
N GLU A 47 2.05 -22.31 15.83
CA GLU A 47 1.96 -23.76 15.62
C GLU A 47 2.90 -24.53 16.56
N ASP A 48 4.13 -24.03 16.76
CA ASP A 48 5.12 -24.64 17.65
C ASP A 48 4.94 -24.29 19.14
N CYS A 49 4.15 -23.26 19.45
CA CYS A 49 3.96 -22.82 20.82
C CYS A 49 2.98 -23.75 21.55
N SER A 50 3.36 -24.27 22.72
CA SER A 50 2.46 -25.05 23.60
C SER A 50 1.82 -24.20 24.70
N ASP A 51 2.23 -22.94 24.82
CA ASP A 51 1.87 -22.07 25.93
C ASP A 51 0.66 -21.17 25.59
N SER A 52 -0.35 -21.19 26.46
CA SER A 52 -1.66 -20.55 26.25
C SER A 52 -1.59 -19.02 26.26
N GLU A 53 -0.76 -18.44 27.13
CA GLU A 53 -0.53 -16.99 27.23
C GLU A 53 0.15 -16.45 25.96
N LEU A 54 1.19 -17.15 25.52
CA LEU A 54 1.93 -16.81 24.30
C LEU A 54 1.06 -16.95 23.05
N LYS A 55 0.23 -18.00 22.94
CA LYS A 55 -0.75 -18.13 21.84
C LYS A 55 -1.71 -16.95 21.75
N LYS A 56 -2.20 -16.45 22.88
CA LYS A 56 -3.10 -15.28 22.89
C LYS A 56 -2.39 -14.02 22.41
N ARG A 57 -1.14 -13.80 22.79
CA ARG A 57 -0.34 -12.65 22.33
C ARG A 57 -0.04 -12.73 20.84
N LEU A 58 0.44 -13.88 20.37
CA LEU A 58 0.70 -14.14 18.96
C LEU A 58 -0.55 -13.97 18.09
N ASN A 59 -1.72 -14.46 18.55
CA ASN A 59 -2.98 -14.25 17.84
C ASN A 59 -3.36 -12.77 17.71
N LYS A 60 -3.18 -11.96 18.77
CA LYS A 60 -3.42 -10.52 18.70
C LYS A 60 -2.50 -9.84 17.70
N GLU A 61 -1.20 -10.18 17.69
CA GLU A 61 -0.25 -9.64 16.72
C GLU A 61 -0.58 -10.06 15.28
N ILE A 62 -0.96 -11.32 15.05
CA ILE A 62 -1.40 -11.81 13.74
C ILE A 62 -2.62 -11.01 13.26
N MET A 63 -3.60 -10.76 14.14
CA MET A 63 -4.78 -9.96 13.80
C MET A 63 -4.41 -8.52 13.43
N LEU A 64 -3.51 -7.88 14.18
CA LEU A 64 -3.04 -6.52 13.89
C LEU A 64 -2.28 -6.48 12.55
N ALA A 65 -1.35 -7.41 12.32
CA ALA A 65 -0.61 -7.52 11.08
C ALA A 65 -1.54 -7.75 9.87
N HIS A 66 -2.53 -8.62 10.02
CA HIS A 66 -3.54 -8.90 9.00
C HIS A 66 -4.42 -7.67 8.71
N ALA A 67 -4.88 -6.96 9.75
CA ALA A 67 -5.65 -5.72 9.60
C ALA A 67 -4.84 -4.64 8.86
N GLN A 68 -3.56 -4.47 9.22
CA GLN A 68 -2.68 -3.48 8.61
C GLN A 68 -2.35 -3.84 7.16
N ARG A 69 -2.14 -5.13 6.87
CA ARG A 69 -1.99 -5.64 5.51
C ARG A 69 -3.23 -5.38 4.67
N LYS A 70 -4.43 -5.65 5.18
CA LYS A 70 -5.72 -5.40 4.50
C LYS A 70 -5.88 -3.90 4.17
N LYS A 71 -5.54 -3.02 5.12
CA LYS A 71 -5.51 -1.56 4.90
C LYS A 71 -4.53 -1.18 3.78
N GLY A 72 -3.30 -1.70 3.82
CA GLY A 72 -2.29 -1.45 2.79
C GLY A 72 -2.74 -1.89 1.40
N VAL A 73 -3.33 -3.08 1.28
CA VAL A 73 -3.90 -3.58 0.01
C VAL A 73 -5.06 -2.70 -0.48
N LYS A 74 -5.95 -2.25 0.41
CA LYS A 74 -7.06 -1.35 0.07
C LYS A 74 -6.52 0.00 -0.46
N LEU A 75 -5.45 0.52 0.15
CA LEU A 75 -4.78 1.75 -0.30
C LEU A 75 -4.13 1.58 -1.69
N ILE A 76 -3.49 0.44 -1.95
CA ILE A 76 -2.94 0.14 -3.29
C ILE A 76 -4.06 0.06 -4.33
N LYS A 77 -5.20 -0.55 -4.00
CA LYS A 77 -6.38 -0.62 -4.89
C LYS A 77 -6.98 0.77 -5.14
N SER A 78 -7.08 1.65 -4.15
CA SER A 78 -7.58 3.02 -4.34
C SER A 78 -6.63 3.86 -5.22
N LEU A 79 -5.32 3.68 -5.06
CA LEU A 79 -4.31 4.28 -5.94
C LEU A 79 -4.37 3.72 -7.39
N LYS A 80 -4.90 2.51 -7.61
CA LYS A 80 -5.23 1.99 -8.95
C LYS A 80 -6.50 2.67 -9.51
N LYS A 81 -7.58 2.74 -8.73
CA LYS A 81 -8.88 3.31 -9.16
C LYS A 81 -8.82 4.82 -9.44
N LYS A 82 -7.97 5.60 -8.76
CA LYS A 82 -7.76 7.02 -9.12
C LYS A 82 -7.24 7.22 -10.55
N LYS A 83 -6.64 6.18 -11.17
CA LYS A 83 -6.20 6.22 -12.57
C LYS A 83 -7.35 6.08 -13.58
N SER A 84 -8.50 5.53 -13.17
CA SER A 84 -9.65 5.32 -14.05
C SER A 84 -10.68 6.46 -13.98
N LYS A 85 -10.92 7.05 -12.80
CA LYS A 85 -11.90 8.14 -12.68
C LYS A 85 -11.47 9.46 -13.32
N SER A 86 -10.17 9.74 -13.41
CA SER A 86 -9.68 10.94 -14.10
C SER A 86 -9.83 10.92 -15.63
N LYS A 87 -10.31 9.80 -16.21
CA LYS A 87 -10.64 9.69 -17.63
C LYS A 87 -12.14 9.81 -17.92
N THR A 88 -13.01 9.86 -16.90
CA THR A 88 -14.47 9.76 -17.10
C THR A 88 -15.22 11.08 -16.85
N GLU A 89 -14.59 12.11 -16.30
CA GLU A 89 -15.20 13.45 -16.13
C GLU A 89 -14.91 14.42 -17.29
N LYS A 90 -14.49 13.89 -18.44
CA LYS A 90 -14.41 14.65 -19.70
C LYS A 90 -15.05 13.82 -20.80
N ASN A 91 -16.37 13.74 -20.78
CA ASN A 91 -17.17 13.49 -21.96
C ASN A 91 -18.53 14.18 -21.78
#